data_AF-A0A948Z1N5-F1
#
_entry.id   AF-A0A948Z1N5-F1
#
_cell.length_a   1.000
_cell.length_b   1.000
_cell.length_c   1.000
_cell.angle_alpha   90.00
_cell.angle_beta   90.00
_cell.angle_gamma   90.00
#
_symmetry.space_group_name_H-M   'P 1'
#
loop_
_entity.id
_entity.type
_entity.pdbx_description
1 polymer ?
#
loop_
_entity_poly.entity_id
_entity_poly.type
_entity_poly.pdbx_seq_one_letter_code
_entity_poly.pdbx_strand_id
1 'polypeptide(L)'
;MKTIFKYTCFLTIIIVILSTLSFSFASSKYIRWYTYKQGIELNKKEGEKIFLYFYTDLCAYCKKMEKETFNDYSVVSYLNENFIPIKVNSDRE
;
A
#
# COMPACT_ATOMS: atom_id res chain seq x y z
N MET A 1 -45.91 -19.59 -7.27
CA MET A 1 -45.34 -18.50 -8.09
C MET A 1 -44.53 -17.47 -7.29
N LYS A 2 -44.98 -17.01 -6.11
CA LYS A 2 -44.26 -16.01 -5.29
C LYS A 2 -42.95 -16.49 -4.64
N THR A 3 -42.83 -17.79 -4.35
CA THR A 3 -41.62 -18.41 -3.77
C THR A 3 -40.49 -18.54 -4.77
N ILE A 4 -40.79 -18.97 -6.01
CA ILE A 4 -39.80 -19.08 -7.10
C ILE A 4 -39.17 -17.71 -7.42
N PHE A 5 -39.97 -16.64 -7.42
CA PHE A 5 -39.49 -15.27 -7.64
C PHE A 5 -38.62 -14.74 -6.48
N LYS A 6 -38.85 -15.21 -5.25
CA LYS A 6 -38.01 -14.90 -4.08
C LYS A 6 -36.66 -15.60 -4.18
N TYR A 7 -36.62 -16.87 -4.58
CA TYR A 7 -35.37 -17.63 -4.69
C TYR A 7 -34.51 -17.17 -5.87
N THR A 8 -35.10 -16.80 -7.01
CA THR A 8 -34.34 -16.23 -8.13
C THR A 8 -33.73 -14.87 -7.78
N CYS A 9 -34.45 -14.02 -7.04
CA CYS A 9 -33.94 -12.73 -6.57
C CYS A 9 -32.84 -12.89 -5.49
N PHE A 10 -32.97 -13.90 -4.62
CA PHE A 10 -31.95 -14.20 -3.62
C PHE A 10 -30.67 -14.78 -4.25
N LEU A 11 -30.81 -15.62 -5.29
CA LEU A 11 -29.68 -16.20 -6.03
C LEU A 11 -28.91 -15.15 -6.83
N THR A 12 -29.60 -14.18 -7.44
CA THR A 12 -28.96 -13.07 -8.16
C THR A 12 -28.23 -12.11 -7.20
N ILE A 13 -28.79 -11.85 -6.01
CA ILE A 13 -28.12 -11.06 -4.98
C ILE A 13 -26.82 -11.73 -4.50
N ILE A 14 -26.82 -13.05 -4.30
CA ILE A 14 -25.62 -13.79 -3.89
C ILE A 14 -24.53 -13.75 -4.99
N ILE A 15 -24.91 -13.86 -6.27
CA ILE A 15 -23.97 -13.78 -7.40
C ILE A 15 -23.35 -12.38 -7.53
N VAL A 16 -24.13 -11.33 -7.25
CA VAL A 16 -23.63 -9.94 -7.26
C VAL A 16 -22.72 -9.66 -6.06
N ILE A 17 -22.98 -10.28 -4.90
CA ILE A 17 -22.11 -10.17 -3.71
C ILE A 17 -20.80 -10.95 -3.91
N LEU A 18 -20.84 -12.09 -4.62
CA LEU A 18 -19.65 -12.89 -4.88
C LEU A 18 -18.72 -12.26 -5.93
N SER A 19 -19.25 -11.47 -6.86
CA SER A 19 -18.45 -10.80 -7.89
C SER A 19 -17.66 -9.58 -7.39
N THR A 20 -18.07 -8.96 -6.28
CA THR A 20 -17.36 -7.80 -5.69
C THR A 20 -16.14 -8.20 -4.85
N LEU A 21 -16.02 -9.46 -4.43
CA LEU A 21 -14.83 -10.01 -3.73
C LEU A 21 -13.60 -10.14 -4.64
N SER A 22 -13.76 -10.03 -5.95
CA SER A 22 -12.65 -10.13 -6.92
C SER A 22 -11.96 -8.80 -7.20
N PHE A 23 -12.18 -7.75 -6.38
CA PHE A 23 -11.56 -6.44 -6.56
C PHE A 23 -10.06 -6.48 -6.18
N SER A 24 -9.29 -7.00 -7.13
CA SER A 24 -7.86 -6.85 -7.41
C SER A 24 -6.94 -6.31 -6.30
N PHE A 25 -5.96 -7.14 -5.90
CA PHE A 25 -4.70 -6.67 -5.33
C PHE A 25 -3.90 -5.93 -6.43
N ALA A 26 -4.16 -4.63 -6.59
CA ALA A 26 -3.31 -3.74 -7.37
C ALA A 26 -2.04 -3.43 -6.55
N SER A 27 -1.09 -4.36 -6.53
CA SER A 27 0.21 -4.09 -5.90
C SER A 27 1.01 -3.13 -6.75
N SER A 28 1.42 -2.02 -6.15
CA SER A 28 2.32 -1.05 -6.77
C SER A 28 3.68 -1.69 -7.05
N LYS A 29 4.27 -1.38 -8.20
CA LYS A 29 5.64 -1.81 -8.53
C LYS A 29 6.71 -1.12 -7.67
N TYR A 30 6.37 0.01 -7.04
CA TYR A 30 7.31 0.85 -6.27
C TYR A 30 6.74 1.24 -4.90
N ILE A 31 7.62 1.48 -3.93
CA ILE A 31 7.24 2.05 -2.63
C ILE A 31 6.73 3.48 -2.83
N ARG A 32 5.60 3.82 -2.20
CA ARG A 32 4.96 5.14 -2.24
C ARG A 32 5.62 6.11 -1.27
N TRP A 33 6.86 6.51 -1.57
CA TRP A 33 7.63 7.40 -0.70
C TRP A 33 6.98 8.78 -0.53
N TYR A 34 6.88 9.22 0.73
CA TYR A 34 6.49 10.58 1.10
C TYR A 34 7.71 11.37 1.60
N THR A 35 7.63 12.70 1.51
CA THR A 35 8.55 13.57 2.26
C THR A 35 8.23 13.55 3.75
N TYR A 36 9.17 13.99 4.60
CA TYR A 36 8.94 14.03 6.04
C TYR A 36 7.67 14.80 6.40
N LYS A 37 7.53 16.02 5.88
CA LYS A 37 6.34 16.85 6.11
C LYS A 37 5.04 16.15 5.66
N GLN A 38 5.02 15.59 4.45
CA GLN A 38 3.83 14.91 3.92
C GLN A 38 3.44 13.70 4.76
N GLY A 39 4.41 12.86 5.13
CA GLY A 39 4.13 11.66 5.89
C GLY A 39 3.66 11.95 7.32
N ILE A 40 4.18 13.00 7.96
CA ILE A 40 3.69 13.46 9.27
C ILE A 40 2.26 14.02 9.16
N GLU A 41 1.96 14.80 8.12
CA GLU A 41 0.60 15.31 7.89
C GLU A 41 -0.40 14.17 7.62
N LEU A 42 0.02 13.15 6.88
CA LEU A 42 -0.79 11.97 6.60
C LEU A 42 -1.01 11.13 7.87
N ASN A 43 0.05 10.87 8.64
CA ASN A 43 -0.05 10.16 9.91
C ASN A 43 -0.98 10.86 10.90
N LYS A 44 -0.97 12.19 10.96
CA LYS A 44 -1.92 12.95 11.80
C LYS A 44 -3.38 12.76 11.38
N LYS A 45 -3.65 12.47 10.11
CA LYS A 45 -5.01 12.26 9.58
C LYS A 45 -5.47 10.81 9.71
N GLU A 46 -4.58 9.87 9.40
CA GLU A 46 -4.94 8.46 9.23
C GLU A 46 -4.50 7.58 10.41
N GLY A 47 -3.54 8.02 11.22
CA GLY A 47 -3.06 7.29 12.41
C GLY A 47 -2.22 6.05 12.11
N GLU A 48 -1.79 5.85 10.86
CA GLU A 48 -1.01 4.67 10.44
C GLU A 48 0.46 4.73 10.89
N LYS A 49 1.12 3.58 10.98
CA LYS A 49 2.53 3.50 11.39
C LYS A 49 3.44 4.13 10.35
N ILE A 50 4.49 4.81 10.79
CA ILE A 50 5.48 5.43 9.90
C ILE A 50 6.70 4.50 9.75
N PHE A 51 7.16 4.33 8.51
CA PHE A 51 8.47 3.73 8.22
C PHE A 51 9.41 4.83 7.72
N LEU A 52 10.47 5.14 8.49
CA LEU A 52 11.47 6.14 8.12
C LEU A 52 12.69 5.46 7.50
N TYR A 53 13.08 5.88 6.30
CA TYR A 53 14.31 5.49 5.64
C TYR A 53 15.22 6.70 5.44
N PHE A 54 16.34 6.70 6.16
CA PHE A 54 17.37 7.72 6.04
C PHE A 54 18.44 7.30 5.04
N TYR A 55 18.84 8.21 4.18
CA TYR A 55 19.89 7.98 3.20
C TYR A 55 20.69 9.26 2.93
N THR A 56 21.84 9.11 2.29
CA THR A 56 22.62 10.23 1.72
C THR A 56 22.96 9.91 0.27
N ASP A 57 23.27 10.92 -0.54
CA ASP A 57 23.47 10.74 -1.98
C ASP A 57 24.74 9.88 -2.30
N LEU A 58 25.71 9.89 -1.40
CA LEU A 58 26.97 9.13 -1.48
C LEU A 58 26.99 7.85 -0.64
N CYS A 59 25.85 7.42 -0.09
CA CYS A 59 25.77 6.19 0.67
C CYS A 59 25.68 4.95 -0.25
N ALA A 60 26.77 4.19 -0.35
CA ALA A 60 26.83 2.97 -1.16
C ALA A 60 25.84 1.89 -0.69
N TYR A 61 25.70 1.71 0.62
CA TYR A 61 24.77 0.73 1.20
C TYR A 61 23.30 1.11 0.97
N CYS A 62 22.99 2.41 1.01
CA CYS A 62 21.66 2.93 0.73
C CYS A 62 21.25 2.64 -0.73
N LYS A 63 22.17 2.85 -1.68
CA LYS A 63 21.97 2.47 -3.09
C LYS A 63 21.77 0.96 -3.27
N LYS A 64 22.52 0.14 -2.52
CA LYS A 64 22.36 -1.32 -2.55
C LYS A 64 20.97 -1.73 -2.02
N MET A 65 20.53 -1.17 -0.90
CA MET A 65 19.22 -1.42 -0.32
C MET A 65 18.09 -1.01 -1.27
N GLU A 66 18.21 0.16 -1.93
CA GLU A 66 17.26 0.61 -2.94
C GLU A 66 17.19 -0.34 -4.14
N LYS A 67 18.34 -0.86 -4.57
CA LYS A 67 18.41 -1.77 -5.72
C LYS A 67 17.87 -3.16 -5.41
N GLU A 68 18.20 -3.71 -4.26
CA GLU A 68 17.94 -5.12 -3.92
C GLU A 68 16.67 -5.30 -3.08
N THR A 69 16.52 -4.52 -2.00
CA THR A 69 15.43 -4.70 -1.03
C THR A 69 14.18 -3.94 -1.44
N PHE A 70 14.31 -2.67 -1.83
CA PHE A 70 13.15 -1.81 -2.16
C PHE A 70 12.61 -2.00 -3.59
N ASN A 71 13.22 -2.89 -4.38
CA ASN A 71 12.66 -3.40 -5.63
C ASN A 71 12.06 -4.81 -5.47
N ASP A 72 12.23 -5.45 -4.32
CA ASP A 72 11.57 -6.72 -4.06
C ASP A 72 10.07 -6.50 -3.88
N TYR A 73 9.26 -7.21 -4.68
CA TYR A 73 7.81 -7.02 -4.71
C TYR A 73 7.16 -7.29 -3.34
N SER A 74 7.64 -8.28 -2.59
CA SER A 74 7.07 -8.59 -1.27
C SER A 74 7.31 -7.46 -0.28
N VAL A 75 8.50 -6.85 -0.32
CA VAL A 75 8.84 -5.68 0.50
C VAL A 75 8.01 -4.47 0.11
N VAL A 76 7.88 -4.21 -1.20
CA VAL A 76 7.08 -3.08 -1.72
C VAL A 76 5.63 -3.20 -1.28
N SER A 77 5.01 -4.38 -1.45
CA SER A 77 3.64 -4.64 -1.01
C SER A 77 3.50 -4.43 0.48
N TYR A 78 4.35 -5.06 1.28
CA TYR A 78 4.28 -4.97 2.73
C TYR A 78 4.41 -3.54 3.25
N LEU A 79 5.36 -2.76 2.73
CA LEU A 79 5.53 -1.37 3.14
C LEU A 79 4.35 -0.49 2.72
N ASN A 80 3.83 -0.66 1.51
CA ASN A 80 2.71 0.13 1.02
C ASN A 80 1.38 -0.20 1.72
N GLU A 81 1.21 -1.42 2.21
CA GLU A 81 -0.03 -1.88 2.87
C GLU A 81 -0.05 -1.58 4.37
N ASN A 82 1.11 -1.51 5.02
CA ASN A 82 1.19 -1.48 6.49
C ASN A 82 1.76 -0.18 7.07
N PHE A 83 2.35 0.67 6.23
CA PHE A 83 3.06 1.86 6.69
C PHE A 83 2.83 3.06 5.78
N ILE A 84 3.12 4.24 6.33
CA ILE A 84 3.43 5.47 5.61
C ILE A 84 4.96 5.50 5.44
N PRO A 85 5.51 5.11 4.27
CA PRO A 85 6.95 5.12 4.05
C PRO A 85 7.45 6.52 3.72
N ILE A 86 8.39 7.01 4.52
CA ILE A 86 9.01 8.32 4.39
C ILE A 86 10.48 8.14 4.05
N LYS A 87 10.94 8.82 3.00
CA LYS A 87 12.35 8.84 2.60
C LYS A 87 12.96 10.19 2.95
N VAL A 88 14.02 10.17 3.75
CA VAL A 88 14.70 11.38 4.26
C VAL A 88 16.13 11.41 3.78
N ASN A 89 16.51 12.48 3.08
CA ASN A 89 17.90 12.72 2.70
C ASN A 89 18.60 13.45 3.85
N SER A 90 19.47 12.77 4.57
CA SER A 90 20.17 13.32 5.74
C SER A 90 21.15 14.45 5.41
N ASP A 91 21.50 14.65 4.14
CA ASP A 91 22.35 15.77 3.72
C ASP A 91 21.54 17.06 3.47
N ARG A 92 20.20 16.97 3.36
CA ARG A 92 19.36 18.06 2.82
C ARG A 92 18.12 18.41 3.64
N GLU A 93 17.67 17.50 4.50
CA GLU A 93 16.53 17.72 5.42
C GLU A 93 16.99 18.42 6.70
#